data_AF-A0A2N0ZHB6-F1
#
_entry.id   AF-A0A2N0ZHB6-F1
#
_cell.length_a   1.000
_cell.length_b   1.000
_cell.length_c   1.000
_cell.angle_alpha   90.00
_cell.angle_beta   90.00
_cell.angle_gamma   90.00
#
_symmetry.space_group_name_H-M   'P 1'
#
loop_
_entity.id
_entity.type
_entity.pdbx_description
1 polymer ?
#
loop_
_entity_poly.entity_id
_entity_poly.type
_entity_poly.pdbx_seq_one_letter_code
_entity_poly.pdbx_strand_id
1 'polypeptide(L)' 'MKTVYDVQQLLKKYGAIIYMGERLLDLEMMEKEIVELYKAQLLDSITYRDVVLLLRSEMQKEREKKK' A
#
# COMPACT_ATOMS: atom_id res chain seq x y z
N MET A 1 1.34 -7.07 -9.00
CA MET A 1 2.24 -7.08 -7.81
C MET A 1 1.81 -8.19 -6.86
N LYS A 2 2.72 -8.80 -6.09
CA LYS A 2 2.39 -10.01 -5.30
C LYS A 2 2.59 -9.83 -3.80
N THR A 3 3.41 -8.89 -3.36
CA THR A 3 3.77 -8.72 -1.93
C THR A 3 3.75 -7.26 -1.50
N VAL A 4 3.64 -7.01 -0.19
CA VAL A 4 3.76 -5.66 0.38
C VAL A 4 5.14 -5.05 0.08
N TYR A 5 6.17 -5.88 -0.03
CA TYR A 5 7.50 -5.43 -0.43
C TYR A 5 7.49 -4.83 -1.83
N ASP A 6 6.74 -5.41 -2.77
CA ASP A 6 6.58 -4.82 -4.12
C ASP A 6 5.94 -3.43 -4.04
N VAL A 7 4.95 -3.25 -3.14
CA VAL A 7 4.31 -1.94 -2.89
C VAL A 7 5.32 -0.94 -2.34
N GLN A 8 6.16 -1.35 -1.40
CA GLN A 8 7.24 -0.51 -0.89
C GLN A 8 8.22 -0.11 -2.00
N GLN A 9 8.61 -1.05 -2.88
CA GLN A 9 9.48 -0.73 -4.01
C GLN A 9 8.81 0.22 -5.02
N LEU A 10 7.50 0.06 -5.26
CA LEU A 10 6.74 0.99 -6.08
C LEU A 10 6.78 2.40 -5.49
N LEU A 11 6.40 2.56 -4.22
CA LEU A 11 6.38 3.85 -3.53
C LEU A 11 7.77 4.50 -3.46
N LYS A 12 8.82 3.69 -3.28
CA LYS A 12 10.21 4.16 -3.30
C LYS A 12 10.60 4.81 -4.63
N LYS A 13 10.04 4.37 -5.77
CA LYS A 13 10.28 5.02 -7.09
C LYS A 13 9.74 6.45 -7.14
N TYR A 14 8.73 6.75 -6.35
CA TYR A 14 8.14 8.09 -6.21
C TYR A 14 8.67 8.86 -5.00
N GLY A 15 9.70 8.33 -4.32
CA GLY A 15 10.31 8.97 -3.16
C GLY A 15 9.57 8.77 -1.83
N ALA A 16 8.52 7.94 -1.80
CA ALA A 16 7.77 7.65 -0.58
C ALA A 16 8.33 6.43 0.16
N ILE A 17 8.76 6.63 1.40
CA ILE A 17 9.17 5.57 2.33
C ILE A 17 8.30 5.71 3.58
N ILE A 18 7.49 4.69 3.86
CA ILE A 18 6.51 4.69 4.94
C ILE A 18 6.95 3.71 6.02
N TYR A 19 7.16 4.24 7.23
CA TYR A 19 7.51 3.47 8.42
C TYR A 19 7.13 4.25 9.68
N MET A 20 6.07 3.80 10.35
CA MET A 20 5.46 4.38 11.56
C MET A 20 5.67 3.48 12.80
N GLY A 21 6.34 2.34 12.62
CA GLY A 21 6.63 1.37 13.70
C GLY A 21 5.45 0.45 14.03
N GLU A 22 4.31 0.61 13.36
CA GLU A 22 3.12 -0.21 13.54
C GLU A 22 2.61 -0.67 12.17
N ARG A 23 2.46 -1.98 12.01
CA ARG A 23 2.23 -2.63 10.73
C ARG A 23 0.90 -2.21 10.08
N LEU A 24 -0.17 -2.10 10.85
CA LEU A 24 -1.47 -1.70 10.30
C LEU A 24 -1.46 -0.24 9.83
N LEU A 25 -0.88 0.66 10.63
CA LEU A 25 -0.68 2.06 10.26
C LEU A 25 0.19 2.21 9.01
N ASP A 26 1.26 1.42 8.89
CA ASP A 26 2.10 1.41 7.69
C ASP A 26 1.30 1.04 6.44
N LEU A 27 0.47 -0.01 6.53
CA LEU A 27 -0.37 -0.46 5.41
C LEU A 27 -1.44 0.57 5.03
N GLU A 28 -2.07 1.21 6.02
CA GLU A 28 -3.07 2.27 5.79
C GLU A 28 -2.43 3.50 5.13
N MET A 29 -1.22 3.88 5.55
CA MET A 29 -0.49 4.97 4.93
C MET A 29 -0.03 4.63 3.51
N MET A 30 0.39 3.38 3.26
CA MET A 30 0.69 2.92 1.90
C MET A 30 -0.54 2.99 0.99
N GLU A 31 -1.73 2.61 1.47
CA GLU A 31 -2.97 2.71 0.67
C GLU A 31 -3.26 4.17 0.32
N LYS A 32 -3.14 5.10 1.28
CA LYS A 32 -3.34 6.53 1.03
C LYS A 32 -2.39 7.07 -0.04
N GLU A 33 -1.11 6.77 0.06
CA GLU A 33 -0.12 7.23 -0.93
C GLU A 33 -0.43 6.70 -2.33
N ILE A 34 -0.83 5.43 -2.44
CA ILE A 34 -1.23 4.83 -3.71
C ILE A 34 -2.48 5.51 -4.30
N VAL A 35 -3.43 5.91 -3.46
CA VAL A 35 -4.61 6.68 -3.88
C VAL A 35 -4.21 8.04 -4.43
N GLU A 36 -3.28 8.75 -3.77
CA GLU A 36 -2.81 10.05 -4.23
C GLU A 36 -2.02 9.95 -5.55
N LEU A 37 -1.14 8.95 -5.68
CA LEU A 37 -0.44 8.69 -6.94
C LEU A 37 -1.42 8.36 -8.09
N TYR A 38 -2.49 7.62 -7.82
CA TYR A 38 -3.53 7.34 -8.83
C TYR A 38 -4.31 8.60 -9.21
N LYS A 39 -4.72 9.43 -8.24
CA LYS A 39 -5.39 10.72 -8.51
C LYS A 39 -4.51 11.68 -9.31
N ALA A 40 -3.21 11.67 -9.05
CA ALA A 40 -2.21 12.42 -9.81
C ALA A 40 -1.93 11.84 -11.21
N GLN A 41 -2.63 10.77 -11.61
CA GLN A 41 -2.44 10.06 -12.89
C GLN A 41 -1.03 9.48 -13.07
N LEU A 42 -0.32 9.23 -11.96
CA LEU A 42 1.02 8.64 -11.96
C LEU A 42 1.01 7.10 -11.94
N LEU A 43 -0.16 6.49 -11.71
CA LEU A 43 -0.39 5.05 -11.74
C LEU A 43 -1.53 4.72 -12.71
N ASP A 44 -1.39 3.61 -13.43
CA ASP A 44 -2.49 3.06 -14.22
C ASP A 44 -3.54 2.37 -13.34
N SER A 45 -4.74 2.22 -13.88
CA SER A 45 -5.89 1.65 -13.15
C SER A 45 -5.72 0.19 -12.75
N ILE A 46 -4.94 -0.60 -13.50
CA ILE A 46 -4.70 -2.02 -13.22
C ILE A 46 -3.75 -2.11 -12.02
N THR A 47 -2.63 -1.40 -12.07
CA THR A 47 -1.67 -1.31 -10.96
C THR A 47 -2.34 -0.80 -9.69
N TYR A 48 -3.13 0.27 -9.78
CA TYR A 48 -3.87 0.80 -8.63
C TYR A 48 -4.78 -0.26 -7.99
N ARG A 49 -5.60 -0.95 -8.80
CA ARG A 49 -6.53 -1.97 -8.31
C ARG A 49 -5.79 -3.13 -7.64
N ASP A 50 -4.74 -3.64 -8.27
CA ASP A 50 -3.95 -4.76 -7.76
C ASP A 50 -3.32 -4.43 -6.40
N VAL A 51 -2.77 -3.21 -6.27
CA VAL A 51 -2.13 -2.76 -5.03
C VAL A 51 -3.14 -2.59 -3.91
N VAL A 52 -4.27 -1.92 -4.18
CA VAL A 52 -5.31 -1.69 -3.16
C VAL A 52 -5.88 -3.02 -2.67
N LEU A 53 -6.14 -3.97 -3.55
CA LEU A 53 -6.65 -5.29 -3.17
C LEU A 53 -5.65 -6.03 -2.27
N LEU A 54 -4.37 -6.01 -2.64
CA LEU A 54 -3.30 -6.61 -1.86
C LEU A 54 -3.18 -5.98 -0.48
N LEU A 55 -3.12 -4.65 -0.38
CA LEU A 55 -3.02 -3.94 0.89
C LEU A 55 -4.20 -4.22 1.81
N ARG A 56 -5.43 -4.22 1.28
CA ARG A 56 -6.64 -4.53 2.05
C ARG A 56 -6.65 -5.95 2.59
N SER A 57 -6.24 -6.93 1.79
CA SER A 57 -6.08 -8.31 2.24
C SER A 57 -5.07 -8.41 3.39
N GLU A 58 -3.94 -7.70 3.30
CA GLU A 58 -2.93 -7.71 4.35
C GLU A 58 -3.39 -6.99 5.63
N MET A 59 -4.12 -5.87 5.50
CA MET A 59 -4.72 -5.18 6.63
C MET A 59 -5.75 -6.04 7.36
N GLN A 60 -6.58 -6.79 6.62
CA GLN A 60 -7.54 -7.74 7.19
C GLN A 60 -6.81 -8.78 8.05
N LYS A 61 -5.76 -9.40 7.52
CA LYS A 61 -4.94 -10.38 8.26
C LYS A 61 -4.30 -9.76 9.51
N GLU A 62 -3.81 -8.53 9.40
CA GLU A 62 -3.17 -7.85 10.54
C GLU A 62 -4.19 -7.48 11.64
N ARG A 63 -5.41 -7.09 11.25
CA ARG A 63 -6.52 -6.84 12.19
C ARG A 63 -6.96 -8.12 12.90
N GLU A 64 -6.98 -9.25 12.20
CA GLU A 64 -7.33 -10.55 12.78
C GLU A 64 -6.29 -11.04 13.79
N LYS A 65 -5.00 -10.78 13.56
CA LYS A 65 -3.93 -11.11 14.53
C LYS A 65 -3.97 -10.29 15.82
N LYS A 66 -4.56 -9.09 15.76
CA LYS A 66 -4.67 -8.19 16.92
C LYS A 66 -5.91 -8.42 17.78
N LYS A 67 -6.85 -9.26 17.31
CA LYS A 67 -8.01 -9.70 18.08
C LYS A 67 -7.62 -10.84 19.02
#